data_AF-A0A5E4YHS5-F1
#
_entry.id   AF-A0A5E4YHS5-F1
#
_cell.length_a   1.000
_cell.length_b   1.000
_cell.length_c   1.000
_cell.angle_alpha   90.00
_cell.angle_beta   90.00
_cell.angle_gamma   90.00
#
_symmetry.space_group_name_H-M   'P 1'
#
loop_
_entity.id
_entity.type
_entity.pdbx_description
1 polymer ?
#
loop_
_entity_poly.entity_id
_entity_poly.type
_entity_poly.pdbx_seq_one_letter_code
_entity_poly.pdbx_strand_id
1 'polypeptide(L)'
;MKIFTQHPASVGENYLQHMGTALSFALSLLGAFLACLVHAVLPFAFEKTGSRIIVRLHERMVANRHRHATPASASVEPTSQATQR
;
A
#
# COMPACT_ATOMS: atom_id res chain seq x y z
N MET A 1 -26.44 3.94 -0.29
CA MET A 1 -25.52 3.08 -1.07
C MET A 1 -24.82 3.87 -2.18
N LYS A 2 -24.00 4.86 -1.82
CA LYS A 2 -23.24 5.73 -2.76
C LYS A 2 -21.86 6.11 -2.20
N ILE A 3 -21.24 5.21 -1.44
CA ILE A 3 -19.90 5.48 -0.87
C ILE A 3 -18.81 4.95 -1.83
N PHE A 4 -19.16 4.02 -2.72
CA PHE A 4 -18.24 3.37 -3.67
C PHE A 4 -18.23 3.98 -5.08
N THR A 5 -19.07 4.99 -5.37
CA THR A 5 -19.23 5.52 -6.74
C THR A 5 -19.09 7.03 -6.90
N GLN A 6 -18.86 7.81 -5.83
CA GLN A 6 -18.67 9.27 -5.95
C GLN A 6 -17.21 9.75 -5.91
N HIS A 7 -16.25 8.89 -5.54
CA HIS A 7 -14.83 9.23 -5.64
C HIS A 7 -14.08 8.84 -6.95
N PRO A 8 -14.58 7.98 -7.86
CA PRO A 8 -13.78 7.52 -9.00
C PRO A 8 -13.64 8.56 -10.13
N ALA A 9 -14.32 9.71 -10.05
CA ALA A 9 -14.19 10.77 -11.07
C ALA A 9 -13.08 11.79 -10.78
N SER A 10 -12.40 11.72 -9.62
CA SER A 10 -11.51 12.81 -9.16
C SER A 10 -10.00 12.53 -9.29
N VAL A 11 -9.56 11.32 -9.66
CA VAL A 11 -8.13 10.96 -9.51
C VAL A 11 -7.45 10.26 -10.68
N GLY A 12 -8.14 9.87 -11.76
CA GLY A 12 -7.46 9.40 -12.98
C GLY A 12 -6.56 8.15 -12.86
N GLU A 13 -6.61 7.42 -11.74
CA GLU A 13 -5.96 6.12 -11.57
C GLU A 13 -7.01 5.00 -11.55
N ASN A 14 -6.67 3.88 -12.19
CA ASN A 14 -7.56 2.73 -12.32
C ASN A 14 -7.84 2.14 -10.92
N TYR A 15 -9.09 2.17 -10.47
CA TYR A 15 -9.54 1.50 -9.23
C TYR A 15 -9.04 0.04 -9.14
N LEU A 16 -8.91 -0.62 -10.30
CA LEU A 16 -8.36 -1.98 -10.40
C LEU A 16 -6.89 -2.07 -9.99
N GLN A 17 -6.08 -1.01 -10.16
CA GLN A 17 -4.68 -0.98 -9.73
C GLN A 17 -4.56 -0.91 -8.21
N HIS A 18 -5.41 -0.11 -7.57
CA HIS A 18 -5.49 -0.04 -6.11
C HIS A 18 -6.05 -1.34 -5.52
N MET A 19 -7.11 -1.88 -6.14
CA MET A 19 -7.68 -3.18 -5.80
C MET A 19 -6.65 -4.31 -5.95
N GLY A 20 -5.90 -4.37 -7.05
CA GLY A 20 -4.88 -5.39 -7.29
C GLY A 20 -3.72 -5.31 -6.29
N THR A 21 -3.30 -4.10 -5.92
CA THR A 21 -2.31 -3.91 -4.86
C THR A 21 -2.83 -4.42 -3.52
N ALA A 22 -4.04 -4.01 -3.11
CA ALA A 22 -4.67 -4.47 -1.88
C ALA A 22 -4.85 -6.00 -1.85
N LEU A 23 -5.29 -6.60 -2.96
CA LEU A 23 -5.45 -8.05 -3.12
C LEU A 23 -4.11 -8.78 -2.95
N SER A 24 -3.01 -8.24 -3.52
CA SER A 24 -1.68 -8.83 -3.39
C SER A 24 -1.20 -8.88 -1.93
N PHE A 25 -1.51 -7.86 -1.14
CA PHE A 25 -1.24 -7.86 0.30
C PHE A 25 -2.11 -8.91 1.00
N ALA A 26 -3.43 -8.92 0.74
CA ALA A 26 -4.37 -9.85 1.36
C ALA A 26 -4.02 -11.33 1.10
N LEU A 27 -3.66 -11.69 -0.14
CA LEU A 27 -3.25 -13.05 -0.50
C LEU A 27 -1.97 -13.48 0.22
N SER A 28 -1.03 -12.56 0.41
CA SER A 28 0.20 -12.83 1.16
C SER A 28 -0.09 -13.11 2.64
N LEU A 29 -0.96 -12.31 3.27
CA LEU A 29 -1.43 -12.56 4.64
C LEU A 29 -2.15 -13.91 4.77
N LEU A 30 -3.03 -14.23 3.82
CA LEU A 30 -3.75 -15.51 3.82
C LEU A 30 -2.79 -16.70 3.73
N GLY A 31 -1.73 -16.60 2.91
CA GLY A 31 -0.67 -17.61 2.84
C GLY A 31 0.08 -17.77 4.16
N ALA A 32 0.39 -16.68 4.87
CA ALA A 32 0.99 -16.73 6.20
C ALA A 32 0.07 -17.39 7.22
N PHE A 33 -1.23 -17.05 7.19
CA PHE A 33 -2.24 -17.67 8.04
C PHE A 33 -2.34 -19.18 7.82
N LEU A 34 -2.42 -19.62 6.57
CA LEU A 34 -2.45 -21.05 6.22
C LEU A 34 -1.17 -21.77 6.67
N ALA A 35 0.00 -21.14 6.50
CA ALA A 35 1.26 -21.70 6.98
C ALA A 35 1.28 -21.86 8.51
N CYS A 36 0.79 -20.86 9.26
CA CYS A 36 0.64 -20.95 10.71
C CYS A 36 -0.39 -21.99 11.13
N LEU A 37 -1.49 -22.15 10.39
CA LEU A 37 -2.51 -23.16 10.66
C LEU A 37 -1.95 -24.57 10.48
N VAL A 38 -1.21 -24.82 9.39
CA VAL A 38 -0.52 -26.08 9.18
C VAL A 38 0.54 -26.31 10.26
N HIS A 39 1.30 -25.29 10.63
CA HIS A 39 2.29 -25.38 11.72
C HIS A 39 1.65 -25.71 13.07
N ALA A 40 0.48 -25.14 13.38
CA ALA A 40 -0.25 -25.44 14.61
C ALA A 40 -0.69 -26.91 14.69
N VAL A 41 -0.96 -27.54 13.54
CA VAL A 41 -1.30 -28.97 13.45
C VAL A 41 -0.03 -29.84 13.39
N LEU A 42 1.01 -29.37 12.69
CA LEU A 42 2.27 -30.05 12.45
C LEU A 42 3.43 -29.13 12.86
N PRO A 43 3.87 -29.15 14.13
CA PRO A 43 4.82 -28.18 14.69
C PRO A 43 6.22 -28.21 14.04
N PHE A 44 6.52 -29.20 13.21
CA PHE A 44 7.77 -29.31 12.45
C PHE A 44 7.67 -28.76 11.02
N ALA A 45 6.45 -28.47 10.52
CA ALA A 45 6.25 -27.92 9.19
C ALA A 45 6.14 -26.39 9.25
N PHE A 46 6.74 -25.68 8.29
CA PHE A 46 6.57 -24.23 8.09
C PHE A 46 6.99 -23.29 9.24
N GLU A 47 7.90 -23.72 10.13
CA GLU A 47 8.35 -22.96 11.30
C GLU A 47 8.78 -21.51 10.99
N LYS A 48 9.46 -21.27 9.86
CA LYS A 48 9.91 -19.93 9.46
C LYS A 48 9.07 -19.27 8.37
N THR A 49 8.07 -19.97 7.82
CA THR A 49 7.35 -19.51 6.65
C THR A 49 6.39 -18.38 6.99
N GLY A 50 5.67 -18.46 8.11
CA GLY A 50 4.78 -17.39 8.58
C GLY A 50 5.54 -16.09 8.82
N SER A 51 6.59 -16.14 9.65
CA SER A 51 7.43 -14.97 9.95
C SER A 51 8.08 -14.37 8.71
N ARG A 52 8.59 -15.19 7.78
CA ARG A 52 9.21 -14.70 6.54
C ARG A 52 8.22 -13.95 5.64
N ILE A 53 6.97 -14.41 5.57
CA ILE A 53 5.93 -13.72 4.79
C ILE A 53 5.58 -12.37 5.44
N ILE A 54 5.45 -12.31 6.77
CA ILE A 54 5.17 -11.05 7.48
C ILE A 54 6.32 -10.05 7.30
N VAL A 55 7.58 -10.48 7.45
CA VAL A 55 8.75 -9.62 7.21
C VAL A 55 8.75 -9.05 5.80
N ARG A 56 8.52 -9.92 4.79
CA ARG A 56 8.41 -9.47 3.39
C ARG A 56 7.26 -8.48 3.18
N LEU A 57 6.15 -8.68 3.87
CA LEU A 57 5.01 -7.77 3.79
C LEU A 57 5.31 -6.41 4.44
N HIS A 58 6.01 -6.44 5.57
CA HIS A 58 6.49 -5.26 6.29
C HIS A 58 7.47 -4.45 5.43
N GLU A 59 8.45 -5.10 4.80
CA GLU A 59 9.36 -4.47 3.83
C GLU A 59 8.58 -3.81 2.68
N ARG A 60 7.58 -4.51 2.12
CA ARG A 60 6.73 -3.95 1.07
C ARG A 60 5.93 -2.73 1.53
N MET A 61 5.38 -2.75 2.75
CA MET A 61 4.69 -1.59 3.33
C MET A 61 5.64 -0.40 3.49
N VAL A 62 6.84 -0.62 4.01
CA VAL A 62 7.86 0.43 4.20
C VAL A 62 8.34 0.97 2.85
N ALA A 63 8.66 0.11 1.89
CA ALA A 63 9.08 0.53 0.55
C ALA A 63 7.99 1.34 -0.18
N ASN A 64 6.72 0.95 -0.03
CA ASN A 64 5.62 1.68 -0.64
C ASN A 64 5.34 3.02 0.06
N ARG A 65 5.56 3.11 1.38
CA ARG A 65 5.45 4.36 2.14
C ARG A 65 6.46 5.42 1.66
N HIS A 66 7.69 5.03 1.34
CA HIS A 66 8.69 5.96 0.79
C HIS A 66 8.31 6.51 -0.59
N ARG A 67 7.54 5.76 -1.40
CA ARG A 67 7.05 6.23 -2.71
C ARG A 67 5.90 7.22 -2.61
N HIS A 68 5.06 7.09 -1.58
CA HIS A 68 3.94 7.99 -1.31
C HIS A 68 4.31 9.18 -0.41
N ALA A 69 5.57 9.27 0.04
CA ALA A 69 6.12 10.51 0.58
C ALA A 69 6.35 11.49 -0.59
N THR A 70 5.25 12.00 -1.16
CA THR A 70 5.28 13.18 -2.02
C THR A 70 5.99 14.30 -1.24
N PRO A 71 7.00 14.97 -1.84
CA PRO A 71 7.72 16.04 -1.18
C PRO A 71 6.71 17.14 -0.86
N ALA A 72 6.61 17.48 0.42
CA ALA A 72 5.84 18.64 0.85
C ALA A 72 6.39 19.87 0.12
N SER A 73 5.51 20.49 -0.68
CA SER A 73 5.56 21.91 -1.03
C SER A 73 6.85 22.41 -1.69
N ALA A 74 6.94 22.24 -3.01
CA ALA A 74 7.66 23.19 -3.87
C ALA A 74 6.64 24.03 -4.65
N SER A 75 5.76 24.73 -3.92
CA SER A 75 5.05 25.88 -4.48
C SER A 75 5.94 27.10 -4.22
N VAL A 76 6.95 27.28 -5.07
CA VAL A 76 7.62 28.57 -5.21
C VAL A 76 6.72 29.38 -6.12
N GLU A 77 5.87 30.20 -5.50
CA GLU A 77 5.03 31.19 -6.14
C GLU A 77 5.90 32.16 -6.96
N PRO A 78 5.62 32.38 -8.25
CA PRO A 78 6.26 33.45 -9.01
C PRO A 78 5.49 34.74 -8.74
N THR A 79 5.89 35.51 -7.71
CA THR A 79 5.38 36.88 -7.54
C THR A 79 6.08 37.78 -8.57
N SER A 80 5.59 37.72 -9.81
CA SER A 80 5.73 38.78 -10.79
C SER A 80 4.71 39.87 -10.41
N GLN A 81 5.14 40.86 -9.63
CA GLN A 81 4.45 42.15 -9.57
C GLN A 81 5.34 43.22 -10.18
N ALA A 82 4.96 43.57 -11.40
CA ALA A 82 5.35 44.78 -12.09
C ALA A 82 4.85 46.02 -11.33
N THR A 83 5.68 47.06 -11.35
CA THR A 83 5.28 48.46 -11.58
C THR A 83 4.26 49.10 -10.62
N GLN A 84 4.80 49.77 -9.59
CA GLN A 84 4.34 51.04 -8.99
C GLN A 84 5.47 51.48 -8.05
N ARG A 85 6.17 52.61 -8.17
CA ARG A 85 5.92 53.95 -8.73
C ARG A 85 7.25 54.59 -9.15
#